data_AF-A0A9E0KKM2-F1
#
_entry.id   AF-A0A9E0KKM2-F1
#
_cell.length_a   1.000
_cell.length_b   1.000
_cell.length_c   1.000
_cell.angle_alpha   90.00
_cell.angle_beta   90.00
_cell.angle_gamma   90.00
#
_symmetry.space_group_name_H-M   'P 1'
#
loop_
_entity.id
_entity.type
_entity.pdbx_description
1 polymer ?
#
loop_
_entity_poly.entity_id
_entity_poly.type
_entity_poly.pdbx_seq_one_letter_code
_entity_poly.pdbx_strand_id
1 'polypeptide(L)'
;DLTVENVKKYSTRHPRCGTSFILFVMIVSILVFSLLGRPDFLHRVIYKILLMPVIAGISYEAIRFTGKYGRFKLVRMLSWPGLALQKITTREPDDDQLEVAIAAMKKVI
;
A
#
# COMPACT_ATOMS: atom_id res chain seq x y z
N ASP A 1 -15.44 -12.78 -16.85
CA ASP A 1 -15.84 -11.70 -17.76
C ASP A 1 -15.75 -10.34 -17.05
N LEU A 2 -15.42 -9.28 -17.77
CA LEU A 2 -15.35 -7.91 -17.24
C LEU A 2 -16.68 -7.22 -17.46
N THR A 3 -17.65 -7.56 -16.60
CA THR A 3 -18.99 -6.95 -16.54
C THR A 3 -19.19 -6.29 -15.19
N VAL A 4 -20.03 -5.25 -15.15
CA VAL A 4 -20.33 -4.48 -13.93
C VAL A 4 -20.81 -5.40 -12.79
N GLU A 5 -21.76 -6.29 -13.08
CA GLU A 5 -22.31 -7.26 -12.12
C GLU A 5 -21.25 -8.22 -11.55
N ASN A 6 -20.26 -8.59 -12.36
CA ASN A 6 -19.20 -9.50 -11.92
C ASN A 6 -18.16 -8.76 -11.07
N VAL A 7 -17.82 -7.51 -11.43
CA VAL A 7 -16.82 -6.71 -10.72
C VAL A 7 -17.34 -6.24 -9.36
N LYS A 8 -18.62 -5.91 -9.22
CA LYS A 8 -19.25 -5.49 -7.94
C LYS A 8 -19.06 -6.48 -6.79
N LYS A 9 -18.86 -7.76 -7.07
CA LYS A 9 -18.68 -8.81 -6.06
C LYS A 9 -17.32 -8.74 -5.35
N TYR A 10 -16.35 -8.04 -5.91
CA TYR A 10 -14.99 -7.93 -5.37
C TYR A 10 -14.86 -6.76 -4.41
N SER A 11 -14.04 -6.94 -3.37
CA SER A 11 -13.80 -5.89 -2.38
C SER A 11 -12.92 -4.78 -2.95
N THR A 12 -13.20 -3.54 -2.54
CA THR A 12 -12.31 -2.38 -2.73
C THR A 12 -10.98 -2.49 -1.98
N ARG A 13 -10.86 -3.44 -1.05
CA ARG A 13 -9.72 -3.60 -0.15
C ARG A 13 -8.71 -4.60 -0.70
N HIS A 14 -7.46 -4.17 -0.89
CA HIS A 14 -6.39 -5.01 -1.44
C HIS A 14 -5.09 -4.90 -0.63
N PRO A 15 -4.42 -6.01 -0.28
CA PRO A 15 -3.20 -6.00 0.53
C PRO A 15 -2.00 -5.32 -0.13
N ARG A 16 -2.03 -5.14 -1.46
CA ARG A 16 -0.99 -4.44 -2.24
C ARG A 16 -1.37 -3.03 -2.69
N CYS A 17 -2.34 -2.38 -2.02
CA CYS A 17 -2.74 -1.02 -2.37
C CYS A 17 -1.66 0.01 -1.99
N GLY A 18 -1.60 1.14 -2.71
CA GLY A 18 -0.68 2.25 -2.42
C GLY A 18 -0.87 2.85 -1.01
N THR A 19 -2.08 2.84 -0.46
CA THR A 19 -2.34 3.27 0.92
C THR A 19 -1.67 2.35 1.95
N SER A 20 -1.65 1.05 1.70
CA SER A 20 -0.89 0.10 2.51
C SER A 20 0.61 0.29 2.35
N PHE A 21 1.09 0.61 1.14
CA PHE A 21 2.51 0.92 0.92
C PHE A 21 2.98 2.12 1.75
N ILE A 22 2.21 3.22 1.79
CA ILE A 22 2.53 4.39 2.61
C ILE A 22 2.61 4.01 4.09
N LEU A 23 1.72 3.14 4.58
CA LEU A 23 1.75 2.66 5.96
C LEU A 23 3.04 1.86 6.26
N PHE A 24 3.48 1.01 5.32
CA PHE A 24 4.77 0.33 5.43
C PHE A 24 5.95 1.30 5.43
N VAL A 25 5.95 2.30 4.54
CA VAL A 25 6.99 3.35 4.49
C VAL A 25 7.06 4.11 5.81
N MET A 26 5.92 4.45 6.39
CA MET A 26 5.85 5.16 7.67
C MET A 26 6.45 4.32 8.81
N ILE A 27 6.06 3.06 8.95
CA ILE A 27 6.59 2.16 9.99
C ILE A 27 8.10 1.98 9.82
N VAL A 28 8.56 1.68 8.60
CA VAL A 28 9.99 1.49 8.32
C VAL A 28 10.78 2.79 8.59
N SER A 29 10.22 3.94 8.21
CA SER A 29 10.83 5.24 8.49
C SER A 29 10.99 5.50 9.99
N ILE A 30 9.97 5.19 10.79
CA ILE A 30 10.03 5.34 12.25
C ILE A 30 11.13 4.45 12.83
N LEU A 31 11.22 3.20 12.39
CA LEU A 31 12.25 2.25 12.86
C LEU A 31 13.67 2.68 12.46
N VAL A 32 13.87 3.09 11.21
CA VAL A 32 15.20 3.50 10.72
C VAL A 32 15.64 4.81 11.37
N PHE A 33 14.75 5.81 11.43
CA PHE A 33 15.10 7.12 11.96
C PHE A 33 15.13 7.18 13.49
N SER A 34 14.48 6.27 14.21
CA SER A 34 14.61 6.21 15.67
C SER A 34 16.01 5.79 16.12
N LEU A 35 16.69 4.95 15.32
CA LEU A 35 18.05 4.48 15.60
C LEU A 35 19.14 5.54 15.31
N LEU A 36 18.85 6.52 14.45
CA LEU A 36 19.81 7.53 14.00
C LEU A 36 19.87 8.80 14.89
N GLY A 37 19.05 8.86 15.94
CA GLY A 37 19.04 9.99 16.88
C GLY A 37 18.54 11.31 16.26
N ARG A 38 19.02 12.44 16.79
CA ARG A 38 18.61 13.80 16.39
C ARG A 38 19.83 14.68 16.07
N PRO A 39 20.45 14.55 14.89
CA PRO A 39 21.52 15.46 14.47
C PRO A 39 20.95 16.82 14.05
N ASP A 40 21.86 17.75 13.77
CA ASP A 40 21.59 19.10 13.27
C ASP A 40 20.70 19.10 12.03
N PHE A 41 19.99 20.21 11.79
CA PHE A 41 18.98 20.32 10.75
C PHE A 41 19.50 19.93 9.36
N LEU A 42 20.69 20.41 8.97
CA LEU A 42 21.24 20.16 7.64
C LEU A 42 21.60 18.68 7.43
N HIS A 43 22.31 18.10 8.41
CA HIS A 43 22.63 16.68 8.42
C HIS A 43 21.35 15.83 8.39
N ARG A 44 20.31 16.27 9.09
CA ARG A 44 19.01 15.62 9.13
C ARG A 44 18.34 15.51 7.77
N VAL A 45 18.34 16.59 7.01
CA VAL A 45 17.74 16.62 5.69
C VAL A 45 18.52 15.72 4.74
N ILE A 46 19.86 15.82 4.75
CA ILE A 46 20.74 15.05 3.85
C ILE A 46 20.53 13.54 4.04
N TYR A 47 20.61 13.02 5.27
CA TYR A 47 20.46 11.58 5.46
C TYR A 47 19.04 11.09 5.14
N LYS A 48 18.00 11.90 5.39
CA LYS A 48 16.61 11.51 5.07
C LYS A 48 16.40 11.37 3.57
N ILE A 49 16.94 12.30 2.78
CA ILE A 49 16.89 12.23 1.32
C ILE A 49 17.65 11.00 0.83
N LEU A 50 18.84 10.76 1.38
CA LEU A 50 19.68 9.61 0.98
C LEU A 50 19.05 8.25 1.36
N LEU A 51 18.39 8.17 2.52
CA LEU A 51 17.76 6.94 3.01
C LEU A 51 16.35 6.71 2.45
N MET A 52 15.72 7.71 1.84
CA MET A 52 14.37 7.60 1.28
C MET A 52 14.25 6.44 0.24
N PRO A 53 15.17 6.26 -0.72
CA PRO A 53 15.13 5.13 -1.65
C PRO A 53 15.28 3.77 -0.95
N VAL A 54 16.12 3.69 0.09
CA VAL A 54 16.33 2.46 0.86
C VAL A 54 15.05 2.08 1.60
N ILE A 55 14.43 3.05 2.28
CA ILE A 55 13.14 2.85 2.97
C ILE A 55 12.08 2.40 1.97
N ALA A 56 11.96 3.07 0.82
CA ALA A 56 11.00 2.71 -0.22
C ALA A 56 11.22 1.28 -0.74
N GLY A 57 12.47 0.87 -0.96
CA GLY A 57 12.83 -0.49 -1.37
C GLY A 57 12.44 -1.55 -0.33
N ILE A 58 12.76 -1.32 0.94
CA ILE A 58 12.37 -2.22 2.04
C ILE A 58 10.85 -2.31 2.14
N SER A 59 10.14 -1.18 2.06
CA SER A 59 8.68 -1.15 2.10
C SER A 59 8.05 -1.84 0.89
N TYR A 60 8.67 -1.75 -0.29
CA TYR A 60 8.21 -2.45 -1.49
C TYR A 60 8.32 -3.97 -1.32
N GLU A 61 9.44 -4.46 -0.82
CA GLU A 61 9.60 -5.89 -0.56
C GLU A 61 8.67 -6.37 0.56
N ALA A 62 8.43 -5.55 1.60
CA ALA A 62 7.47 -5.87 2.65
C ALA A 62 6.04 -6.03 2.10
N ILE A 63 5.54 -5.09 1.28
CA ILE A 63 4.20 -5.20 0.69
C ILE A 63 4.10 -6.30 -0.39
N ARG A 64 5.20 -6.55 -1.11
CA ARG A 64 5.27 -7.67 -2.06
C ARG A 64 5.15 -9.00 -1.32
N PHE A 65 5.86 -9.13 -0.20
CA PHE A 65 5.81 -10.27 0.70
C PHE A 65 4.41 -10.49 1.26
N THR A 66 3.72 -9.43 1.69
CA THR A 66 2.36 -9.58 2.22
C THR A 66 1.38 -10.17 1.21
N GLY A 67 1.44 -9.72 -0.05
CA GLY A 67 0.59 -10.30 -1.08
C GLY A 67 1.02 -11.71 -1.53
N LYS A 68 2.29 -12.09 -1.40
CA LYS A 68 2.77 -13.45 -1.75
C LYS A 68 2.40 -14.48 -0.68
N TYR A 69 2.49 -14.10 0.59
CA TYR A 69 2.33 -14.99 1.74
C TYR A 69 1.04 -14.72 2.55
N GLY A 70 0.02 -14.14 1.93
CA GLY A 70 -1.24 -13.76 2.60
C GLY A 70 -2.02 -14.89 3.29
N ARG A 71 -1.66 -16.16 3.02
CA ARG A 71 -2.24 -17.33 3.73
C ARG A 71 -1.70 -17.51 5.15
N PHE A 72 -0.52 -16.97 5.46
CA PHE A 72 0.09 -17.07 6.78
C PHE A 72 -0.52 -16.05 7.76
N LYS A 73 -0.91 -16.51 8.95
CA LYS A 73 -1.60 -15.68 9.97
C LYS A 73 -0.79 -14.43 10.36
N LEU A 74 0.53 -14.56 10.50
CA LEU A 74 1.42 -13.44 10.82
C LEU A 74 1.39 -12.36 9.74
N VAL A 75 1.45 -12.76 8.48
CA VAL A 75 1.42 -11.85 7.32
C VAL A 75 0.08 -11.14 7.21
N ARG A 76 -1.01 -11.86 7.51
CA ARG A 76 -2.35 -11.29 7.56
C ARG A 76 -2.51 -10.24 8.67
N MET A 77 -1.91 -10.46 9.84
CA MET A 77 -1.89 -9.47 10.93
C MET A 77 -1.11 -8.22 10.52
N LEU A 78 0.03 -8.39 9.83
CA LEU A 78 0.86 -7.29 9.33
C LEU A 78 0.15 -6.46 8.24
N SER A 79 -0.72 -7.10 7.45
CA SER A 79 -1.51 -6.44 6.39
C SER A 79 -2.79 -5.79 6.92
N TRP A 80 -3.28 -6.24 8.08
CA TRP A 80 -4.53 -5.77 8.69
C TRP A 80 -4.61 -4.26 8.88
N PRO A 81 -3.60 -3.53 9.40
CA PRO A 81 -3.70 -2.08 9.55
C PRO A 81 -3.88 -1.37 8.20
N GLY A 82 -3.23 -1.84 7.14
CA GLY A 82 -3.42 -1.31 5.79
C GLY A 82 -4.83 -1.52 5.25
N LEU A 83 -5.42 -2.69 5.50
CA LEU A 83 -6.80 -3.00 5.11
C LEU A 83 -7.83 -2.23 5.95
N ALA A 84 -7.53 -1.99 7.24
CA ALA A 84 -8.35 -1.18 8.12
C ALA A 84 -8.36 0.29 7.67
N LEU A 85 -7.21 0.82 7.24
CA LEU A 85 -7.12 2.17 6.69
C LEU A 85 -7.94 2.29 5.41
N GLN A 86 -7.84 1.31 4.50
CA GLN A 86 -8.67 1.26 3.29
C GLN A 86 -10.17 1.20 3.61
N LYS A 87 -10.58 0.50 4.68
CA LYS A 87 -11.98 0.47 5.12
C LYS A 87 -12.53 1.88 5.42
N ILE A 88 -11.69 2.81 5.86
CA ILE A 88 -12.09 4.18 6.19
C ILE A 88 -11.97 5.09 4.96
N THR A 89 -11.03 4.82 4.04
CA THR A 89 -10.75 5.70 2.90
C THR A 89 -11.43 5.30 1.59
N THR A 90 -11.96 4.08 1.46
CA THR A 90 -12.62 3.62 0.23
C THR A 90 -14.15 3.64 0.36
N ARG A 91 -14.84 4.03 -0.72
CA ARG A 91 -16.29 3.87 -0.91
C ARG A 91 -16.54 2.84 -2.01
N GLU A 92 -17.68 2.17 -1.97
CA GLU A 92 -18.12 1.36 -3.11
C GLU A 92 -18.37 2.27 -4.34
N PRO A 93 -17.84 1.89 -5.52
CA PRO A 93 -18.03 2.65 -6.75
C PRO A 93 -19.45 2.49 -7.30
N ASP A 94 -19.92 3.49 -8.01
CA ASP A 94 -21.16 3.41 -8.78
C ASP A 94 -20.97 2.64 -10.10
N ASP A 95 -22.08 2.34 -10.79
CA ASP A 95 -22.08 1.57 -12.03
C ASP A 95 -21.31 2.27 -13.15
N ASP A 96 -21.48 3.59 -13.28
CA ASP A 96 -20.80 4.40 -14.28
C ASP A 96 -19.26 4.38 -14.08
N GLN A 97 -18.79 4.48 -12.82
CA GLN A 97 -17.37 4.35 -12.49
C GLN A 97 -16.82 2.97 -12.87
N LEU A 98 -17.62 1.92 -12.66
CA LEU A 98 -17.23 0.55 -13.02
C LEU A 98 -17.15 0.36 -14.53
N GLU A 99 -18.07 0.93 -15.31
CA GLU A 99 -18.03 0.87 -16.78
C GLU A 99 -16.78 1.55 -17.34
N VAL A 100 -16.45 2.76 -16.86
CA VAL A 100 -15.24 3.48 -17.26
C VAL A 100 -13.99 2.69 -16.89
N ALA A 101 -13.93 2.11 -15.68
CA ALA A 101 -12.81 1.29 -15.24
C ALA A 101 -12.66 0.02 -16.10
N ILE A 102 -13.75 -0.65 -16.45
CA ILE A 102 -13.76 -1.82 -17.33
C ILE A 102 -13.27 -1.44 -18.74
N ALA A 103 -13.77 -0.33 -19.28
CA ALA A 103 -13.38 0.15 -20.61
C ALA A 103 -11.88 0.47 -20.68
N ALA A 104 -11.33 1.10 -19.63
CA ALA A 104 -9.90 1.33 -19.50
C ALA A 104 -9.11 0.02 -19.42
N MET A 105 -9.54 -0.92 -18.57
CA MET A 105 -8.84 -2.20 -18.39
C MET A 105 -8.80 -3.05 -19.66
N LYS A 106 -9.87 -3.07 -20.47
CA LYS A 106 -9.93 -3.77 -21.77
C LYS A 106 -8.95 -3.22 -22.82
N LYS A 107 -8.35 -2.04 -22.61
CA LYS A 107 -7.35 -1.48 -23.53
C LYS A 107 -5.92 -1.89 -23.17
N VAL A 108 -5.69 -2.35 -21.93
CA VAL A 108 -4.35 -2.63 -21.40
C VAL A 108 -4.13 -4.10 -21.05
N ILE A 109 -5.22 -4.88 -20.98
CA ILE A 109 -5.24 -6.34 -20.91
C ILE A 109 -5.46 -6.86 -22.33
#